data_AF-A0A0Q7TFQ5-F1
#
_entry.id   AF-A0A0Q7TFQ5-F1
#
_cell.length_a   1.000
_cell.length_b   1.000
_cell.length_c   1.000
_cell.angle_alpha   90.00
_cell.angle_beta   90.00
_cell.angle_gamma   90.00
#
_symmetry.space_group_name_H-M   'P 1'
#
loop_
_entity.id
_entity.type
_entity.pdbx_description
1 polymer ?
#
loop_
_entity_poly.entity_id
_entity_poly.type
_entity_poly.pdbx_seq_one_letter_code
_entity_poly.pdbx_strand_id
1 'polypeptide(L)'
;MRAFFSALDRQEAKFVPVLRKDRLGLYLRATVNELDLAEYVRRTRANRTDEDSEQFYIMHLGATRLVKLALEARPGFDVPTLTYRRDSRIARPVLQIVSGMGMIEHGRRVAQTAMAGTGEIEHVGSKEFMITLPAKLFDDQYYERSIAEHYTSAHTRMVEEALHGEAFSSAREEVDRLLDELVYPFKTHFIGYGGDPLLDEYFYALAFQRVALEDGYDTFNYAVEFGGVSFQKFILAITFLQSLSLRHERFAEALCAKDSKVRIENVLTISADPAAFVDTIREALSHFGAQLEEFGGITTEDAETIFRVLSVGRENTALLDRPGCSLPPLIRTSEGGVIRCQTGSLNRPVLFLLDSLRFHFPTDYDRNQARREQSMQAAMRRVLDELGQDFTYLENVKLRLGGRLITDVDLVAIDGASGQMILVQLKHQDPFGMDIATRESRSRRLKQQSQAWLTATSQWMAEVGDRGLRSAFRLEKTVPDPTIYRMIVARHFSYPLRGLPDQQDVAFGNWLQFYNAVELVRIRNEGTSLARVFDTLQASQEPGGRQEHHNEPPSEWVIDDLKFTIRQAS
;
A
#
# COMPACT_ATOMS: atom_id res chain seq x y z
N MET A 1 30.18 1.62 1.92
CA MET A 1 28.83 2.06 2.34
C MET A 1 28.69 3.57 2.61
N ARG A 2 29.23 4.16 3.70
CA ARG A 2 29.13 5.62 3.95
C ARG A 2 29.62 6.46 2.76
N ALA A 3 30.75 6.06 2.17
CA ALA A 3 31.30 6.70 0.97
C ALA A 3 30.34 6.66 -0.23
N PHE A 4 29.53 5.61 -0.37
CA PHE A 4 28.56 5.48 -1.46
C PHE A 4 27.37 6.41 -1.27
N PHE A 5 26.76 6.45 -0.07
CA PHE A 5 25.73 7.43 0.25
C PHE A 5 26.22 8.87 0.06
N SER A 6 27.42 9.19 0.57
CA SER A 6 28.00 10.52 0.35
C SER A 6 28.26 10.82 -1.14
N ALA A 7 28.56 9.82 -1.97
CA ALA A 7 28.69 10.01 -3.41
C ALA A 7 27.32 10.29 -4.06
N LEU A 8 26.27 9.54 -3.70
CA LEU A 8 24.89 9.75 -4.14
C LEU A 8 24.38 11.14 -3.77
N ASP A 9 24.58 11.57 -2.52
CA ASP A 9 24.16 12.88 -2.03
C ASP A 9 24.88 14.04 -2.77
N ARG A 10 26.15 13.85 -3.12
CA ARG A 10 26.89 14.82 -3.96
C ARG A 10 26.30 14.94 -5.37
N GLN A 11 25.81 13.84 -5.96
CA GLN A 11 25.14 13.90 -7.26
C GLN A 11 23.81 14.65 -7.15
N GLU A 12 23.02 14.33 -6.12
CA GLU A 12 21.73 15.00 -5.90
C GLU A 12 21.87 16.52 -5.75
N ALA A 13 22.89 16.95 -5.00
CA ALA A 13 23.17 18.36 -4.75
C ALA A 13 23.40 19.18 -6.03
N LYS A 14 23.81 18.55 -7.14
CA LYS A 14 24.00 19.22 -8.43
C LYS A 14 22.68 19.66 -9.10
N PHE A 15 21.56 19.01 -8.77
CA PHE A 15 20.25 19.36 -9.34
C PHE A 15 19.59 20.53 -8.60
N VAL A 16 19.92 20.76 -7.32
CA VAL A 16 19.29 21.79 -6.49
C VAL A 16 19.44 23.21 -7.07
N PRO A 17 20.60 23.65 -7.58
CA PRO A 17 20.73 24.97 -8.22
C PRO A 17 19.82 25.18 -9.42
N VAL A 18 19.53 24.11 -10.17
CA VAL A 18 18.63 24.15 -11.33
C VAL A 18 17.19 24.34 -10.86
N LEU A 19 16.74 23.55 -9.88
CA LEU A 19 15.41 23.67 -9.29
C LEU A 19 15.19 25.03 -8.60
N ARG A 20 16.21 25.57 -7.94
CA ARG A 20 16.14 26.91 -7.32
C ARG A 20 15.89 28.02 -8.33
N LYS A 21 16.37 27.86 -9.57
CA LYS A 21 16.15 28.83 -10.66
C LYS A 21 14.77 28.73 -11.30
N ASP A 22 14.03 27.64 -11.07
CA ASP A 22 12.68 27.48 -11.58
C ASP A 22 11.68 28.32 -10.79
N ARG A 23 11.50 29.57 -11.23
CA ARG A 23 10.59 30.52 -10.58
C ARG A 23 9.12 30.16 -10.75
N LEU A 24 8.77 29.49 -11.84
CA LEU A 24 7.37 29.24 -12.20
C LEU A 24 6.87 27.89 -11.67
N GLY A 25 7.75 27.01 -11.19
CA GLY A 25 7.39 25.63 -10.87
C GLY A 25 7.20 24.77 -12.12
N LEU A 26 7.84 25.16 -13.23
CA LEU A 26 7.73 24.49 -14.51
C LEU A 26 8.23 23.05 -14.46
N TYR A 27 9.34 22.80 -13.76
CA TYR A 27 9.95 21.47 -13.65
C TYR A 27 9.13 20.57 -12.74
N LEU A 28 8.59 21.11 -11.65
CA LEU A 28 7.65 20.37 -10.79
C LEU A 28 6.42 19.97 -11.60
N ARG A 29 5.78 20.92 -12.30
CA ARG A 29 4.60 20.62 -13.13
C ARG A 29 4.91 19.62 -14.25
N ALA A 30 6.01 19.82 -14.98
CA ALA A 30 6.44 18.91 -16.04
C ALA A 30 6.67 17.49 -15.52
N THR A 31 7.26 17.36 -14.34
CA THR A 31 7.52 16.05 -13.72
C THR A 31 6.24 15.27 -13.49
N VAL A 32 5.20 15.92 -12.97
CA VAL A 32 3.90 15.27 -12.77
C VAL A 32 3.25 14.93 -14.11
N ASN A 33 3.33 15.83 -15.10
CA ASN A 33 2.80 15.58 -16.45
C ASN A 33 3.44 14.35 -17.10
N GLU A 34 4.77 14.24 -17.06
CA GLU A 34 5.46 13.12 -17.68
C GLU A 34 5.21 11.82 -16.88
N LEU A 35 5.06 11.89 -15.56
CA LEU A 35 4.75 10.73 -14.71
C LEU A 35 3.35 10.16 -15.01
N ASP A 36 2.34 11.03 -15.07
CA ASP A 36 0.97 10.64 -15.42
C ASP A 36 0.90 10.07 -16.85
N LEU A 37 1.63 10.67 -17.79
CA LEU A 37 1.73 10.15 -19.15
C LEU A 37 2.40 8.77 -19.19
N ALA A 38 3.49 8.57 -18.43
CA ALA A 38 4.19 7.29 -18.39
C ALA A 38 3.31 6.20 -17.78
N GLU A 39 2.59 6.49 -16.69
CA GLU A 39 1.64 5.54 -16.10
C GLU A 39 0.49 5.22 -17.06
N TYR A 40 -0.07 6.23 -17.72
CA TYR A 40 -1.11 6.04 -18.73
C TYR A 40 -0.65 5.11 -19.86
N VAL A 41 0.50 5.40 -20.47
CA VAL A 41 1.08 4.58 -21.56
C VAL A 41 1.38 3.17 -21.08
N ARG A 42 1.97 3.02 -19.88
CA ARG A 42 2.26 1.72 -19.29
C ARG A 42 0.99 0.90 -19.10
N ARG A 43 -0.10 1.53 -18.60
CA ARG A 43 -1.36 0.83 -18.35
C ARG A 43 -2.12 0.46 -19.62
N THR A 44 -2.10 1.31 -20.64
CA THR A 44 -2.89 1.13 -21.87
C THR A 44 -2.19 0.32 -22.96
N ARG A 45 -0.87 0.11 -22.87
CA ARG A 45 -0.12 -0.72 -23.82
C ARG A 45 -0.52 -2.20 -23.67
N ALA A 46 -0.93 -2.83 -24.79
CA ALA A 46 -1.37 -4.23 -24.82
C ALA A 46 -0.26 -5.24 -24.44
N ASN A 47 0.98 -4.99 -24.85
CA ASN A 47 2.14 -5.84 -24.56
C ASN A 47 3.12 -5.08 -23.68
N ARG A 48 2.97 -5.19 -22.35
CA ARG A 48 3.91 -4.61 -21.40
C ARG A 48 5.19 -5.45 -21.38
N THR A 49 6.33 -4.77 -21.39
CA THR A 49 7.64 -5.39 -21.24
C THR A 49 8.20 -5.17 -19.83
N ASP A 50 9.19 -5.97 -19.44
CA ASP A 50 9.92 -5.73 -18.18
C ASP A 50 10.62 -4.36 -18.21
N GLU A 51 11.14 -3.96 -19.38
CA GLU A 51 11.74 -2.64 -19.61
C GLU A 51 10.76 -1.49 -19.33
N ASP A 52 9.49 -1.62 -19.73
CA ASP A 52 8.46 -0.61 -19.41
C ASP A 52 8.24 -0.47 -17.90
N SER A 53 8.34 -1.59 -17.16
CA SER A 53 8.19 -1.60 -15.70
C SER A 53 9.42 -1.00 -15.01
N GLU A 54 10.63 -1.28 -15.49
CA GLU A 54 11.88 -0.69 -15.02
C GLU A 54 11.94 0.82 -15.28
N GLN A 55 11.55 1.25 -16.48
CA GLN A 55 11.51 2.66 -16.84
C GLN A 55 10.55 3.43 -15.93
N PHE A 56 9.34 2.90 -15.73
CA PHE A 56 8.37 3.52 -14.83
C PHE A 56 8.86 3.50 -13.38
N TYR A 57 9.53 2.43 -12.94
CA TYR A 57 10.13 2.36 -11.60
C TYR A 57 11.15 3.48 -11.37
N ILE A 58 12.10 3.69 -12.29
CA ILE A 58 13.08 4.78 -12.18
C ILE A 58 12.38 6.14 -12.21
N MET A 59 11.37 6.29 -13.06
CA MET A 59 10.60 7.51 -13.17
C MET A 59 9.82 7.84 -11.89
N HIS A 60 9.18 6.85 -11.26
CA HIS A 60 8.48 7.00 -9.97
C HIS A 60 9.43 7.54 -8.92
N LEU A 61 10.59 6.90 -8.76
CA LEU A 61 11.61 7.28 -7.79
C LEU A 61 12.10 8.72 -8.02
N GLY A 62 12.47 9.02 -9.26
CA GLY A 62 12.99 10.32 -9.64
C GLY A 62 11.97 11.44 -9.52
N ALA A 63 10.73 11.19 -9.94
CA ALA A 63 9.64 12.17 -9.89
C ALA A 63 9.30 12.54 -8.45
N THR A 64 9.19 11.53 -7.57
CA THR A 64 8.97 11.72 -6.14
C THR A 64 10.05 12.60 -5.53
N ARG A 65 11.33 12.29 -5.81
CA ARG A 65 12.46 13.05 -5.26
C ARG A 65 12.53 14.47 -5.83
N LEU A 66 12.22 14.65 -7.11
CA LEU A 66 12.19 15.96 -7.75
C LEU A 66 11.09 16.83 -7.15
N VAL A 67 9.87 16.31 -6.96
CA VAL A 67 8.76 17.06 -6.33
C VAL A 67 9.19 17.58 -4.96
N LYS A 68 9.78 16.71 -4.13
CA LYS A 68 10.33 17.10 -2.82
C LYS A 68 11.33 18.25 -2.95
N LEU A 69 12.39 18.05 -3.74
CA LEU A 69 13.48 19.03 -3.84
C LEU A 69 13.02 20.34 -4.49
N ALA A 70 12.05 20.30 -5.40
CA ALA A 70 11.48 21.49 -6.02
C ALA A 70 10.67 22.33 -5.02
N LEU A 71 9.90 21.68 -4.14
CA LEU A 71 9.18 22.36 -3.05
C LEU A 71 10.14 22.95 -2.01
N GLU A 72 11.24 22.25 -1.69
CA GLU A 72 12.24 22.70 -0.72
C GLU A 72 13.19 23.77 -1.28
N ALA A 73 13.47 23.76 -2.59
CA ALA A 73 14.44 24.67 -3.19
C ALA A 73 14.02 26.15 -3.15
N ARG A 74 12.73 26.43 -2.92
CA ARG A 74 12.16 27.78 -2.92
C ARG A 74 10.98 27.91 -1.95
N PRO A 75 10.79 29.07 -1.29
CA PRO A 75 9.62 29.31 -0.43
C PRO A 75 8.29 29.40 -1.21
N GLY A 76 8.34 29.64 -2.52
CA GLY A 76 7.15 29.76 -3.37
C GLY A 76 7.50 29.79 -4.87
N PHE A 77 6.48 29.58 -5.69
CA PHE A 77 6.52 29.83 -7.14
C PHE A 77 5.80 31.13 -7.46
N ASP A 78 6.22 31.80 -8.53
CA ASP A 78 5.71 33.12 -8.92
C ASP A 78 4.27 33.06 -9.49
N VAL A 79 3.79 31.87 -9.83
CA VAL A 79 2.43 31.62 -10.33
C VAL A 79 1.79 30.44 -9.59
N PRO A 80 0.46 30.44 -9.41
CA PRO A 80 -0.21 29.39 -8.64
C PRO A 80 -0.23 28.04 -9.37
N THR A 81 -0.60 28.04 -10.65
CA THR A 81 -0.71 26.84 -11.49
C THR A 81 -0.17 27.12 -12.89
N LEU A 82 0.22 26.05 -13.58
CA LEU A 82 0.76 26.10 -14.94
C LEU A 82 0.03 25.11 -15.85
N THR A 83 -0.53 25.65 -16.93
CA THR A 83 -1.12 24.86 -18.01
C THR A 83 -0.43 25.23 -19.32
N TYR A 84 0.21 24.25 -19.95
CA TYR A 84 0.97 24.44 -21.19
C TYR A 84 0.98 23.12 -21.98
N ARG A 85 1.20 23.22 -23.29
CA ARG A 85 1.38 22.04 -24.14
C ARG A 85 2.74 21.42 -23.89
N ARG A 86 2.82 20.09 -23.91
CA ARG A 86 4.08 19.37 -23.85
C ARG A 86 5.04 19.89 -24.92
N ASP A 87 6.22 20.30 -24.47
CA ASP A 87 7.30 20.80 -25.31
C ASP A 87 8.57 20.01 -25.00
N SER A 88 9.18 19.44 -26.04
CA SER A 88 10.43 18.67 -25.90
C SER A 88 11.58 19.46 -25.26
N ARG A 89 11.57 20.80 -25.36
CA ARG A 89 12.56 21.69 -24.73
C ARG A 89 12.42 21.75 -23.21
N ILE A 90 11.27 21.37 -22.67
CA ILE A 90 10.98 21.29 -21.23
C ILE A 90 11.01 19.83 -20.78
N ALA A 91 10.33 18.95 -21.51
CA ALA A 91 10.19 17.54 -21.18
C ALA A 91 11.56 16.82 -21.15
N ARG A 92 12.45 17.07 -22.12
CA ARG A 92 13.75 16.38 -22.17
C ARG A 92 14.65 16.72 -20.96
N PRO A 93 14.89 18.00 -20.61
CA PRO A 93 15.63 18.32 -19.38
C PRO A 93 14.99 17.73 -18.12
N VAL A 94 13.67 17.76 -18.01
CA VAL A 94 12.95 17.22 -16.85
C VAL A 94 13.14 15.70 -16.76
N LEU A 95 12.96 14.97 -17.86
CA LEU A 95 13.19 13.52 -17.92
C LEU A 95 14.64 13.16 -17.60
N GLN A 96 15.62 13.98 -17.99
CA GLN A 96 17.03 13.79 -17.62
C GLN A 96 17.24 13.94 -16.11
N ILE A 97 16.68 14.98 -15.49
CA ILE A 97 16.76 15.19 -14.04
C ILE A 97 16.04 14.05 -13.29
N VAL A 98 14.82 13.70 -13.71
CA VAL A 98 14.03 12.61 -13.14
C VAL A 98 14.80 11.29 -13.25
N SER A 99 15.38 10.98 -14.41
CA SER A 99 16.18 9.75 -14.58
C SER A 99 17.39 9.76 -13.64
N GLY A 100 18.14 10.87 -13.58
CA GLY A 100 19.29 11.00 -12.68
C GLY A 100 18.90 10.84 -11.20
N MET A 101 17.82 11.48 -10.76
CA MET A 101 17.29 11.33 -9.40
C MET A 101 16.78 9.90 -9.14
N GLY A 102 16.14 9.27 -10.12
CA GLY A 102 15.66 7.89 -10.02
C GLY A 102 16.81 6.90 -9.87
N MET A 103 17.92 7.10 -10.59
CA MET A 103 19.14 6.31 -10.43
C MET A 103 19.79 6.53 -9.05
N ILE A 104 19.78 7.76 -8.52
CA ILE A 104 20.27 8.07 -7.16
C ILE A 104 19.45 7.31 -6.12
N GLU A 105 18.11 7.41 -6.21
CA GLU A 105 17.18 6.73 -5.29
C GLU A 105 17.28 5.21 -5.41
N HIS A 106 17.44 4.68 -6.62
CA HIS A 106 17.72 3.26 -6.84
C HIS A 106 19.03 2.85 -6.13
N GLY A 107 20.10 3.63 -6.29
CA GLY A 107 21.36 3.43 -5.57
C GLY A 107 21.19 3.43 -4.05
N ARG A 108 20.37 4.33 -3.49
CA ARG A 108 20.03 4.35 -2.05
C ARG A 108 19.30 3.07 -1.62
N ARG A 109 18.34 2.60 -2.42
CA ARG A 109 17.59 1.35 -2.15
C ARG A 109 18.50 0.13 -2.17
N VAL A 110 19.35 0.00 -3.19
CA VAL A 110 20.33 -1.07 -3.28
C VAL A 110 21.30 -1.03 -2.09
N ALA A 111 21.71 0.17 -1.67
CA ALA A 111 22.54 0.32 -0.49
C ALA A 111 21.83 -0.10 0.80
N GLN A 112 20.53 0.17 0.93
CA GLN A 112 19.69 -0.30 2.04
C GLN A 112 19.56 -1.83 2.04
N THR A 113 19.46 -2.47 0.88
CA THR A 113 19.46 -3.93 0.74
C THR A 113 20.77 -4.53 1.24
N ALA A 114 21.91 -3.97 0.85
CA ALA A 114 23.21 -4.40 1.37
C ALA A 114 23.35 -4.14 2.89
N MET A 115 22.82 -3.02 3.40
CA MET A 115 22.76 -2.76 4.85
C MET A 115 21.93 -3.78 5.62
N ALA A 116 20.93 -4.37 4.98
CA ALA A 116 20.10 -5.40 5.56
C ALA A 116 20.80 -6.77 5.62
N GLY A 117 21.99 -6.90 5.05
CA GLY A 117 22.74 -8.15 4.95
C GLY A 117 22.52 -8.90 3.64
N THR A 118 21.80 -8.30 2.68
CA THR A 118 21.54 -8.89 1.37
C THR A 118 22.49 -8.25 0.34
N GLY A 119 23.73 -8.72 0.33
CA GLY A 119 24.78 -8.29 -0.59
C GLY A 119 25.81 -7.36 0.03
N GLU A 120 26.84 -7.03 -0.77
CA GLU A 120 28.01 -6.28 -0.35
C GLU A 120 28.25 -5.08 -1.27
N ILE A 121 28.81 -3.99 -0.74
CA ILE A 121 29.19 -2.81 -1.52
C ILE A 121 30.68 -2.57 -1.38
N GLU A 122 31.39 -2.70 -2.50
CA GLU A 122 32.82 -2.46 -2.61
C GLU A 122 33.10 -1.14 -3.32
N HIS A 123 34.17 -0.46 -2.90
CA HIS A 123 34.67 0.75 -3.54
C HIS A 123 35.82 0.34 -4.48
N VAL A 124 35.56 0.32 -5.80
CA VAL A 124 36.46 -0.29 -6.79
C VAL A 124 37.28 0.73 -7.60
N GLY A 125 36.91 2.01 -7.54
CA GLY A 125 37.62 3.10 -8.20
C GLY A 125 37.24 4.45 -7.59
N SER A 126 37.87 5.55 -7.99
CA SER A 126 37.70 6.85 -7.30
C SER A 126 36.24 7.29 -7.12
N LYS A 127 35.37 6.98 -8.09
CA LYS A 127 33.92 7.25 -8.08
C LYS A 127 33.12 6.04 -8.58
N GLU A 128 33.67 4.84 -8.38
CA GLU A 128 33.10 3.59 -8.88
C GLU A 128 32.81 2.62 -7.73
N PHE A 129 31.60 2.09 -7.69
CA PHE A 129 31.16 1.14 -6.68
C PHE A 129 30.64 -0.14 -7.31
N MET A 130 30.95 -1.28 -6.71
CA MET A 130 30.41 -2.57 -7.12
C MET A 130 29.49 -3.10 -6.02
N ILE A 131 28.27 -3.46 -6.39
CA ILE A 131 27.32 -4.13 -5.52
C ILE A 131 27.22 -5.58 -5.96
N THR A 132 27.51 -6.48 -5.02
CA THR A 132 27.43 -7.93 -5.23
C THR A 132 26.26 -8.47 -4.43
N LEU A 133 25.24 -8.97 -5.13
CA LEU A 133 24.10 -9.68 -4.54
C LEU A 133 24.46 -11.16 -4.32
N PRO A 134 23.87 -11.84 -3.32
CA PRO A 134 24.11 -13.27 -3.10
C PRO A 134 23.63 -14.10 -4.30
N ALA A 135 24.20 -15.30 -4.47
CA ALA A 135 23.85 -16.17 -5.59
C ALA A 135 22.37 -16.56 -5.66
N LYS A 136 21.69 -16.52 -4.51
CA LYS A 136 20.24 -16.73 -4.40
C LYS A 136 19.61 -15.57 -3.65
N LEU A 137 18.62 -14.94 -4.27
CA LEU A 137 17.79 -13.91 -3.67
C LEU A 137 16.42 -14.51 -3.38
N PHE A 138 16.06 -14.67 -2.11
CA PHE A 138 14.76 -15.22 -1.74
C PHE A 138 13.67 -14.15 -1.81
N ASP A 139 12.51 -14.53 -2.36
CA ASP A 139 11.33 -13.68 -2.38
C ASP A 139 10.49 -13.91 -1.12
N ASP A 140 10.74 -13.04 -0.14
CA ASP A 140 10.13 -13.11 1.17
C ASP A 140 8.64 -12.73 1.21
N GLN A 141 8.03 -12.47 0.05
CA GLN A 141 6.62 -12.10 -0.06
C GLN A 141 5.88 -12.94 -1.09
N TYR A 142 6.55 -13.92 -1.73
CA TYR A 142 5.99 -14.64 -2.86
C TYR A 142 4.60 -15.22 -2.60
N TYR A 143 4.46 -16.02 -1.54
CA TYR A 143 3.20 -16.72 -1.26
C TYR A 143 2.08 -15.76 -0.88
N GLU A 144 2.42 -14.73 -0.11
CA GLU A 144 1.45 -13.74 0.34
C GLU A 144 0.98 -12.88 -0.82
N ARG A 145 1.91 -12.45 -1.68
CA ARG A 145 1.62 -11.71 -2.90
C ARG A 145 0.80 -12.56 -3.88
N SER A 146 1.15 -13.84 -4.06
CA SER A 146 0.42 -14.76 -4.95
C SER A 146 -1.03 -14.95 -4.52
N ILE A 147 -1.29 -15.11 -3.21
CA ILE A 147 -2.66 -15.23 -2.69
C ILE A 147 -3.43 -13.91 -2.84
N ALA A 148 -2.81 -12.77 -2.51
CA ALA A 148 -3.43 -11.47 -2.69
C ALA A 148 -3.77 -11.20 -4.16
N GLU A 149 -2.82 -11.42 -5.08
CA GLU A 149 -3.01 -11.30 -6.53
C GLU A 149 -4.12 -12.21 -7.03
N HIS A 150 -4.25 -13.43 -6.50
CA HIS A 150 -5.35 -14.33 -6.86
C HIS A 150 -6.71 -13.74 -6.51
N TYR A 151 -6.91 -13.28 -5.27
CA TYR A 151 -8.18 -12.68 -4.82
C TYR A 151 -8.48 -11.38 -5.55
N THR A 152 -7.50 -10.49 -5.70
CA THR A 152 -7.65 -9.24 -6.47
C THR A 152 -8.03 -9.54 -7.92
N SER A 153 -7.38 -10.52 -8.56
CA SER A 153 -7.69 -10.90 -9.94
C SER A 153 -9.07 -11.54 -10.08
N ALA A 154 -9.47 -12.39 -9.13
CA ALA A 154 -10.79 -13.01 -9.13
C ALA A 154 -11.90 -11.97 -8.95
N HIS A 155 -11.74 -11.03 -8.00
CA HIS A 155 -12.69 -9.94 -7.79
C HIS A 155 -12.77 -9.01 -9.00
N THR A 156 -11.61 -8.67 -9.58
CA THR A 156 -11.55 -7.82 -10.78
C THR A 156 -12.30 -8.47 -11.94
N ARG A 157 -12.06 -9.76 -12.21
CA ARG A 157 -12.81 -10.50 -13.24
C ARG A 157 -14.31 -10.52 -12.97
N MET A 158 -14.73 -10.79 -11.73
CA MET A 158 -16.14 -10.80 -11.35
C MET A 158 -16.81 -9.43 -11.62
N VAL A 159 -16.14 -8.34 -11.27
CA VAL A 159 -16.62 -6.98 -11.53
C VAL A 159 -16.64 -6.68 -13.04
N GLU A 160 -15.60 -7.04 -13.78
CA GLU A 160 -15.55 -6.88 -15.23
C GLU A 160 -16.66 -7.66 -15.93
N GLU A 161 -16.89 -8.91 -15.55
CA GLU A 161 -17.99 -9.74 -16.06
C GLU A 161 -19.35 -9.13 -15.75
N ALA A 162 -19.56 -8.62 -14.52
CA ALA A 162 -20.79 -7.93 -14.15
C ALA A 162 -21.00 -6.66 -14.99
N LEU A 163 -19.96 -5.82 -15.14
CA LEU A 163 -20.01 -4.61 -15.96
C LEU A 163 -20.19 -4.91 -17.45
N HIS A 164 -19.68 -6.05 -17.93
CA HIS A 164 -19.78 -6.50 -19.31
C HIS A 164 -21.08 -7.24 -19.65
N GLY A 165 -21.82 -7.69 -18.64
CA GLY A 165 -23.10 -8.39 -18.80
C GLY A 165 -24.22 -7.53 -19.40
N GLU A 166 -25.24 -8.19 -19.93
CA GLU A 166 -26.39 -7.54 -20.60
C GLU A 166 -27.08 -6.50 -19.70
N ALA A 167 -27.17 -6.76 -18.39
CA ALA A 167 -27.80 -5.90 -17.41
C ALA A 167 -27.17 -4.49 -17.32
N PHE A 168 -25.89 -4.34 -17.69
CA PHE A 168 -25.15 -3.07 -17.63
C PHE A 168 -24.81 -2.49 -19.01
N SER A 169 -25.29 -3.12 -20.08
CA SER A 169 -25.02 -2.67 -21.46
C SER A 169 -25.54 -1.25 -21.73
N SER A 170 -26.81 -0.99 -21.38
CA SER A 170 -27.45 0.33 -21.56
C SER A 170 -26.76 1.43 -20.74
N ALA A 171 -26.36 1.14 -19.50
CA ALA A 171 -25.62 2.08 -18.66
C ALA A 171 -24.25 2.42 -19.25
N ARG A 172 -23.58 1.46 -19.91
CA ARG A 172 -22.28 1.70 -20.55
C ARG A 172 -22.40 2.54 -21.80
N GLU A 173 -23.38 2.24 -22.65
CA GLU A 173 -23.68 3.05 -23.84
C GLU A 173 -24.01 4.49 -23.43
N GLU A 174 -24.77 4.66 -22.34
CA GLU A 174 -25.08 5.96 -21.78
C GLU A 174 -23.83 6.69 -21.28
N VAL A 175 -22.96 6.00 -20.54
CA VAL A 175 -21.68 6.56 -20.06
C VAL A 175 -20.81 7.02 -21.22
N ASP A 176 -20.62 6.17 -22.25
CA ASP A 176 -19.80 6.51 -23.42
C ASP A 176 -20.41 7.68 -24.21
N ARG A 177 -21.74 7.76 -24.32
CA ARG A 177 -22.45 8.90 -24.90
C ARG A 177 -22.18 10.19 -24.13
N LEU A 178 -22.38 10.18 -22.82
CA LEU A 178 -22.16 11.36 -21.97
C LEU A 178 -20.69 11.81 -21.99
N LEU A 179 -19.74 10.87 -22.03
CA LEU A 179 -18.31 11.18 -22.16
C LEU A 179 -18.02 11.95 -23.46
N ASP A 180 -18.61 11.54 -24.58
CA ASP A 180 -18.44 12.25 -25.87
C ASP A 180 -19.18 13.59 -25.89
N GLU A 181 -20.42 13.65 -25.41
CA GLU A 181 -21.25 14.86 -25.45
C GLU A 181 -20.70 15.98 -24.57
N LEU A 182 -20.26 15.66 -23.35
CA LEU A 182 -19.89 16.66 -22.35
C LEU A 182 -18.47 17.18 -22.52
N VAL A 183 -17.60 16.50 -23.29
CA VAL A 183 -16.21 16.90 -23.47
C VAL A 183 -16.02 17.84 -24.67
N TYR A 184 -15.17 18.85 -24.46
CA TYR A 184 -14.84 19.83 -25.49
C TYR A 184 -13.39 20.33 -25.39
N PRO A 185 -12.79 20.76 -26.52
CA PRO A 185 -11.50 21.42 -26.50
C PRO A 185 -11.59 22.78 -25.78
N PHE A 186 -10.86 22.93 -24.68
CA PHE A 186 -10.67 24.21 -24.01
C PHE A 186 -9.44 24.93 -24.57
N LYS A 187 -9.61 26.19 -25.00
CA LYS A 187 -8.52 27.02 -25.57
C LYS A 187 -7.68 26.25 -26.61
N THR A 188 -8.37 25.52 -27.50
CA THR A 188 -7.82 24.73 -28.63
C THR A 188 -7.07 23.44 -28.29
N HIS A 189 -6.29 23.39 -27.21
CA HIS A 189 -5.39 22.24 -26.94
C HIS A 189 -5.58 21.58 -25.58
N PHE A 190 -6.44 22.13 -24.74
CA PHE A 190 -6.70 21.64 -23.40
C PHE A 190 -8.11 21.04 -23.32
N ILE A 191 -8.46 20.55 -22.15
CA ILE A 191 -9.72 19.85 -21.89
C ILE A 191 -10.64 20.71 -21.04
N GLY A 192 -11.91 20.74 -21.42
CA GLY A 192 -13.02 21.08 -20.54
C GLY A 192 -14.10 20.00 -20.67
N TYR A 193 -14.82 19.73 -19.59
CA TYR A 193 -15.99 18.86 -19.62
C TYR A 193 -17.04 19.31 -18.62
N GLY A 194 -18.31 19.00 -18.94
CA GLY A 194 -19.43 19.14 -18.03
C GLY A 194 -19.47 18.05 -16.96
N GLY A 195 -20.37 18.20 -15.99
CA GLY A 195 -20.69 17.18 -15.00
C GLY A 195 -22.04 16.53 -15.30
N ASP A 196 -22.18 15.26 -14.92
CA ASP A 196 -23.44 14.53 -14.94
C ASP A 196 -23.48 13.56 -13.75
N PRO A 197 -24.57 13.53 -12.96
CA PRO A 197 -24.68 12.66 -11.79
C PRO A 197 -24.48 11.17 -12.10
N LEU A 198 -24.88 10.69 -13.28
CA LEU A 198 -24.67 9.29 -13.68
C LEU A 198 -23.18 8.97 -13.78
N LEU A 199 -22.39 9.89 -14.34
CA LEU A 199 -20.93 9.73 -14.42
C LEU A 199 -20.30 9.75 -13.03
N ASP A 200 -20.78 10.61 -12.12
CA ASP A 200 -20.29 10.65 -10.74
C ASP A 200 -20.52 9.30 -10.03
N GLU A 201 -21.74 8.76 -10.09
CA GLU A 201 -22.07 7.46 -9.49
C GLU A 201 -21.28 6.31 -10.13
N TYR A 202 -21.21 6.29 -11.47
CA TYR A 202 -20.53 5.23 -12.22
C TYR A 202 -19.04 5.14 -11.85
N PHE A 203 -18.31 6.27 -11.92
CA PHE A 203 -16.89 6.27 -11.62
C PHE A 203 -16.60 6.14 -10.12
N TYR A 204 -17.51 6.59 -9.24
CA TYR A 204 -17.37 6.38 -7.80
C TYR A 204 -17.50 4.90 -7.44
N ALA A 205 -18.49 4.20 -8.00
CA ALA A 205 -18.65 2.76 -7.78
C ALA A 205 -17.41 1.97 -8.25
N LEU A 206 -16.86 2.31 -9.43
CA LEU A 206 -15.61 1.71 -9.92
C LEU A 206 -14.42 1.96 -9.00
N ALA A 207 -14.27 3.20 -8.52
CA ALA A 207 -13.21 3.55 -7.58
C ALA A 207 -13.38 2.83 -6.24
N PHE A 208 -14.61 2.73 -5.73
CA PHE A 208 -14.90 2.05 -4.46
C PHE A 208 -14.46 0.59 -4.49
N GLN A 209 -14.76 -0.13 -5.58
CA GLN A 209 -14.31 -1.50 -5.78
C GLN A 209 -12.78 -1.63 -5.81
N ARG A 210 -12.08 -0.65 -6.39
CA ARG A 210 -10.60 -0.67 -6.46
C ARG A 210 -9.95 -0.35 -5.12
N VAL A 211 -10.41 0.70 -4.44
CA VAL A 211 -9.90 1.10 -3.12
C VAL A 211 -10.11 0.00 -2.09
N ALA A 212 -11.24 -0.72 -2.14
CA ALA A 212 -11.52 -1.84 -1.23
C ALA A 212 -10.53 -3.02 -1.33
N LEU A 213 -9.79 -3.12 -2.44
CA LEU A 213 -8.77 -4.15 -2.66
C LEU A 213 -7.35 -3.68 -2.30
N GLU A 214 -7.16 -2.41 -1.93
CA GLU A 214 -5.84 -1.90 -1.61
C GLU A 214 -5.35 -2.32 -0.23
N ASP A 215 -4.05 -2.61 -0.16
CA ASP A 215 -3.37 -2.85 1.12
C ASP A 215 -3.60 -1.68 2.07
N GLY A 216 -4.24 -2.01 3.19
CA GLY A 216 -4.45 -1.11 4.30
C GLY A 216 -5.83 -0.43 4.34
N TYR A 217 -6.73 -0.73 3.40
CA TYR A 217 -8.10 -0.19 3.34
C TYR A 217 -8.87 -0.31 4.66
N ASP A 218 -8.74 -1.47 5.32
CA ASP A 218 -9.41 -1.84 6.57
C ASP A 218 -8.44 -1.84 7.78
N THR A 219 -7.32 -1.12 7.68
CA THR A 219 -6.30 -1.03 8.75
C THR A 219 -6.86 -0.51 10.07
N PHE A 220 -7.91 0.31 10.00
CA PHE A 220 -8.59 0.86 11.15
C PHE A 220 -10.11 0.72 10.99
N ASN A 221 -10.82 0.60 12.11
CA ASN A 221 -12.27 0.69 12.11
C ASN A 221 -12.70 2.10 11.64
N TYR A 222 -13.73 2.17 10.80
CA TYR A 222 -14.18 3.42 10.17
C TYR A 222 -14.56 4.54 11.15
N ALA A 223 -14.98 4.20 12.37
CA ALA A 223 -15.39 5.16 13.38
C ALA A 223 -14.21 5.77 14.16
N VAL A 224 -12.98 5.26 14.03
CA VAL A 224 -11.83 5.88 14.74
C VAL A 224 -11.45 7.19 14.09
N GLU A 225 -10.97 8.14 14.89
CA GLU A 225 -10.67 9.50 14.42
C GLU A 225 -9.18 9.79 14.40
N PHE A 226 -8.80 10.67 13.46
CA PHE A 226 -7.49 11.29 13.33
C PHE A 226 -7.68 12.79 13.17
N GLY A 227 -7.17 13.58 14.13
CA GLY A 227 -7.40 15.02 14.15
C GLY A 227 -8.88 15.42 14.23
N GLY A 228 -9.71 14.57 14.85
CA GLY A 228 -11.16 14.76 14.94
C GLY A 228 -11.96 14.32 13.70
N VAL A 229 -11.30 13.83 12.65
CA VAL A 229 -11.96 13.33 11.43
C VAL A 229 -11.97 11.81 11.43
N SER A 230 -13.13 11.20 11.19
CA SER A 230 -13.26 9.73 11.16
C SER A 230 -12.50 9.10 9.99
N PHE A 231 -11.97 7.90 10.20
CA PHE A 231 -11.25 7.13 9.18
C PHE A 231 -12.13 6.86 7.94
N GLN A 232 -13.44 6.68 8.14
CA GLN A 232 -14.43 6.57 7.06
C GLN A 232 -14.32 7.74 6.08
N LYS A 233 -14.27 8.98 6.57
CA LYS A 233 -14.20 10.18 5.73
C LYS A 233 -12.92 10.23 4.89
N PHE A 234 -11.79 9.81 5.43
CA PHE A 234 -10.54 9.72 4.66
C PHE A 234 -10.61 8.67 3.54
N ILE A 235 -11.21 7.51 3.80
CA ILE A 235 -11.41 6.48 2.79
C ILE A 235 -12.35 6.97 1.68
N LEU A 236 -13.47 7.60 2.04
CA LEU A 236 -14.39 8.20 1.05
C LEU A 236 -13.70 9.25 0.18
N ALA A 237 -12.83 10.07 0.78
CA ALA A 237 -12.05 11.06 0.05
C ALA A 237 -11.06 10.44 -0.92
N ILE A 238 -10.35 9.38 -0.54
CA ILE A 238 -9.48 8.65 -1.47
C ILE A 238 -10.28 8.04 -2.61
N THR A 239 -11.42 7.39 -2.31
CA THR A 239 -12.31 6.83 -3.32
C THR A 239 -12.79 7.91 -4.29
N PHE A 240 -13.14 9.10 -3.78
CA PHE A 240 -13.51 10.24 -4.60
C PHE A 240 -12.35 10.76 -5.47
N LEU A 241 -11.14 10.91 -4.93
CA LEU A 241 -9.97 11.33 -5.73
C LEU A 241 -9.65 10.33 -6.85
N GLN A 242 -9.77 9.03 -6.54
CA GLN A 242 -9.58 7.98 -7.52
C GLN A 242 -10.69 8.02 -8.59
N SER A 243 -11.96 8.19 -8.21
CA SER A 243 -13.07 8.31 -9.16
C SER A 243 -12.90 9.50 -10.11
N LEU A 244 -12.47 10.65 -9.58
CA LEU A 244 -12.18 11.81 -10.39
C LEU A 244 -11.04 11.59 -11.38
N SER A 245 -10.07 10.73 -11.04
CA SER A 245 -8.94 10.39 -11.92
C SER A 245 -9.37 9.43 -13.03
N LEU A 246 -10.16 8.40 -12.70
CA LEU A 246 -10.75 7.47 -13.67
C LEU A 246 -11.66 8.20 -14.67
N ARG A 247 -12.54 9.06 -14.16
CA ARG A 247 -13.44 9.86 -14.99
C ARG A 247 -12.65 10.80 -15.92
N HIS A 248 -11.66 11.49 -15.37
CA HIS A 248 -10.87 12.44 -16.14
C HIS A 248 -10.10 11.74 -17.27
N GLU A 249 -9.50 10.59 -17.01
CA GLU A 249 -8.83 9.78 -18.04
C GLU A 249 -9.78 9.43 -19.18
N ARG A 250 -10.99 8.95 -18.87
CA ARG A 250 -11.99 8.60 -19.89
C ARG A 250 -12.45 9.81 -20.71
N PHE A 251 -12.62 10.98 -20.08
CA PHE A 251 -12.87 12.23 -20.81
C PHE A 251 -11.69 12.63 -21.70
N ALA A 252 -10.45 12.46 -21.23
CA ALA A 252 -9.27 12.76 -22.01
C ALA A 252 -9.15 11.87 -23.25
N GLU A 253 -9.47 10.58 -23.12
CA GLU A 253 -9.55 9.64 -24.24
C GLU A 253 -10.65 10.01 -25.23
N ALA A 254 -11.87 10.30 -24.76
CA ALA A 254 -12.98 10.74 -25.60
C ALA A 254 -12.62 12.02 -26.37
N LEU A 255 -11.99 13.00 -25.71
CA LEU A 255 -11.56 14.23 -26.37
C LEU A 255 -10.49 13.99 -27.45
N CYS A 256 -9.52 13.13 -27.20
CA CYS A 256 -8.48 12.80 -28.18
C CYS A 256 -9.06 12.07 -29.40
N ALA A 257 -10.09 11.24 -29.20
CA ALA A 257 -10.83 10.60 -30.28
C ALA A 257 -11.67 11.62 -31.09
N LYS A 258 -12.30 12.57 -30.40
CA LYS A 258 -13.17 13.61 -30.98
C LYS A 258 -12.41 14.72 -31.71
N ASP A 259 -11.25 15.13 -31.22
CA ASP A 259 -10.41 16.18 -31.81
C ASP A 259 -8.93 15.77 -31.90
N SER A 260 -8.51 15.39 -33.11
CA SER A 260 -7.12 15.03 -33.45
C SER A 260 -6.05 16.09 -33.15
N LYS A 261 -6.43 17.36 -32.88
CA LYS A 261 -5.48 18.42 -32.47
C LYS A 261 -5.16 18.38 -30.98
N VAL A 262 -5.99 17.72 -30.19
CA VAL A 262 -5.74 17.48 -28.77
C VAL A 262 -4.92 16.20 -28.65
N ARG A 263 -3.91 16.26 -27.78
CA ARG A 263 -3.03 15.11 -27.51
C ARG A 263 -3.12 14.77 -26.04
N ILE A 264 -3.14 13.48 -25.72
CA ILE A 264 -3.34 12.96 -24.37
C ILE A 264 -2.38 13.58 -23.35
N GLU A 265 -1.11 13.74 -23.75
CA GLU A 265 -0.05 14.36 -22.95
C GLU A 265 -0.27 15.84 -22.57
N ASN A 266 -1.21 16.53 -23.22
CA ASN A 266 -1.54 17.92 -22.90
C ASN A 266 -2.72 18.05 -21.93
N VAL A 267 -3.46 16.96 -21.71
CA VAL A 267 -4.76 17.01 -21.02
C VAL A 267 -4.85 16.11 -19.79
N LEU A 268 -4.03 15.06 -19.67
CA LEU A 268 -4.08 14.12 -18.53
C LEU A 268 -3.93 14.84 -17.18
N THR A 269 -2.83 15.55 -16.96
CA THR A 269 -2.60 16.17 -15.66
C THR A 269 -3.34 17.50 -15.59
N ILE A 270 -4.14 17.69 -14.54
CA ILE A 270 -4.89 18.93 -14.31
C ILE A 270 -4.51 19.59 -12.98
N SER A 271 -4.94 20.83 -12.83
CA SER A 271 -4.79 21.61 -11.60
C SER A 271 -6.14 22.12 -11.14
N ALA A 272 -6.25 22.42 -9.85
CA ALA A 272 -7.43 23.02 -9.26
C ALA A 272 -7.04 24.18 -8.34
N ASP A 273 -8.01 25.03 -8.06
CA ASP A 273 -7.95 25.96 -6.94
C ASP A 273 -8.18 25.17 -5.63
N PRO A 274 -7.30 25.29 -4.62
CA PRO A 274 -7.44 24.56 -3.36
C PRO A 274 -8.76 24.80 -2.62
N ALA A 275 -9.24 26.05 -2.53
CA ALA A 275 -10.45 26.37 -1.78
C ALA A 275 -11.69 25.75 -2.45
N ALA A 276 -11.83 25.94 -3.77
CA ALA A 276 -12.91 25.30 -4.53
C ALA A 276 -12.83 23.76 -4.46
N PHE A 277 -11.63 23.20 -4.39
CA PHE A 277 -11.45 21.75 -4.29
C PHE A 277 -11.80 21.20 -2.90
N VAL A 278 -11.55 21.96 -1.82
CA VAL A 278 -12.02 21.62 -0.46
C VAL A 278 -13.55 21.58 -0.44
N ASP A 279 -14.22 22.57 -1.03
CA ASP A 279 -15.68 22.55 -1.16
C ASP A 279 -16.18 21.34 -1.93
N THR A 280 -15.48 20.98 -3.01
CA THR A 280 -15.79 19.78 -3.81
C THR A 280 -15.66 18.50 -2.98
N ILE A 281 -14.63 18.37 -2.13
CA ILE A 281 -14.47 17.23 -1.22
C ILE A 281 -15.63 17.18 -0.23
N ARG A 282 -16.01 18.33 0.37
CA ARG A 282 -17.11 18.41 1.32
C ARG A 282 -18.44 17.97 0.69
N GLU A 283 -18.74 18.45 -0.51
CA GLU A 283 -19.96 18.09 -1.25
C GLU A 283 -20.00 16.62 -1.63
N ALA A 284 -18.90 16.10 -2.19
CA ALA A 284 -18.80 14.69 -2.57
C ALA A 284 -18.97 13.76 -1.35
N LEU A 285 -18.31 14.06 -0.24
CA LEU A 285 -18.43 13.24 0.97
C LEU A 285 -19.80 13.36 1.62
N SER A 286 -20.45 14.53 1.55
CA SER A 286 -21.84 14.66 1.99
C SER A 286 -22.76 13.77 1.16
N HIS A 287 -22.56 13.73 -0.16
CA HIS A 287 -23.38 12.95 -1.08
C HIS A 287 -23.15 11.43 -0.93
N PHE A 288 -21.92 10.97 -1.10
CA PHE A 288 -21.60 9.53 -1.03
C PHE A 288 -21.63 8.99 0.41
N GLY A 289 -21.29 9.82 1.40
CA GLY A 289 -21.34 9.43 2.81
C GLY A 289 -22.76 9.30 3.35
N ALA A 290 -23.75 10.04 2.81
CA ALA A 290 -25.14 10.00 3.28
C ALA A 290 -25.80 8.61 3.16
N GLN A 291 -25.25 7.72 2.33
CA GLN A 291 -25.72 6.35 2.16
C GLN A 291 -25.13 5.37 3.19
N LEU A 292 -24.11 5.79 3.94
CA LEU A 292 -23.39 4.93 4.86
C LEU A 292 -23.95 5.06 6.28
N GLU A 293 -24.11 3.90 6.92
CA GLU A 293 -24.43 3.83 8.34
C GLU A 293 -23.37 4.58 9.16
N GLU A 294 -23.82 5.30 10.19
CA GLU A 294 -22.97 6.07 11.12
C GLU A 294 -22.21 7.27 10.52
N PHE A 295 -22.49 7.70 9.29
CA PHE A 295 -21.86 8.89 8.71
C PHE A 295 -22.35 10.18 9.40
N GLY A 296 -21.52 10.76 10.27
CA GLY A 296 -21.84 11.93 11.09
C GLY A 296 -21.87 13.30 10.37
N GLY A 297 -22.10 13.34 9.06
CA GLY A 297 -21.96 14.56 8.24
C GLY A 297 -20.50 15.04 8.11
N ILE A 298 -20.26 16.06 7.30
CA ILE A 298 -18.91 16.62 7.08
C ILE A 298 -18.92 18.14 7.15
N THR A 299 -17.99 18.72 7.92
CA THR A 299 -17.80 20.17 8.00
C THR A 299 -16.76 20.68 7.00
N THR A 300 -16.62 21.99 6.88
CA THR A 300 -15.54 22.57 6.07
C THR A 300 -14.17 22.25 6.68
N GLU A 301 -14.04 22.31 8.01
CA GLU A 301 -12.81 22.00 8.73
C GLU A 301 -12.38 20.53 8.56
N ASP A 302 -13.35 19.61 8.50
CA ASP A 302 -13.11 18.20 8.16
C ASP A 302 -12.51 18.09 6.75
N ALA A 303 -13.13 18.76 5.76
CA ALA A 303 -12.68 18.74 4.37
C ALA A 303 -11.29 19.37 4.19
N GLU A 304 -10.99 20.46 4.90
CA GLU A 304 -9.66 21.08 4.95
C GLU A 304 -8.62 20.12 5.53
N THR A 305 -8.98 19.43 6.62
CA THR A 305 -8.11 18.43 7.25
C THR A 305 -7.82 17.26 6.32
N ILE A 306 -8.85 16.75 5.63
CA ILE A 306 -8.72 15.71 4.61
C ILE A 306 -7.82 16.18 3.46
N PHE A 307 -8.05 17.38 2.93
CA PHE A 307 -7.23 17.96 1.88
C PHE A 307 -5.76 18.10 2.30
N ARG A 308 -5.49 18.53 3.53
CA ARG A 308 -4.13 18.61 4.08
C ARG A 308 -3.47 17.24 4.21
N VAL A 309 -4.21 16.21 4.62
CA VAL A 309 -3.68 14.84 4.72
C VAL A 309 -3.43 14.23 3.34
N LEU A 310 -4.32 14.47 2.37
CA LEU A 310 -4.19 13.90 1.03
C LEU A 310 -3.27 14.69 0.09
N SER A 311 -2.62 15.75 0.59
CA SER A 311 -1.72 16.60 -0.18
C SER A 311 -0.32 16.72 0.40
N VAL A 312 0.66 16.88 -0.49
CA VAL A 312 2.02 17.31 -0.14
C VAL A 312 2.24 18.73 -0.59
N GLY A 313 2.67 19.57 0.35
CA GLY A 313 3.14 20.93 0.17
C GLY A 313 4.51 21.10 0.83
N ARG A 314 4.90 22.36 1.07
CA ARG A 314 6.22 22.70 1.64
C ARG A 314 6.37 22.33 3.11
N GLU A 315 5.26 22.23 3.83
CA GLU A 315 5.23 21.94 5.25
C GLU A 315 5.35 20.45 5.60
N ASN A 316 5.19 19.56 4.62
CA ASN A 316 5.17 18.11 4.84
C ASN A 316 5.96 17.33 3.78
N THR A 317 7.00 17.94 3.21
CA THR A 317 7.90 17.28 2.23
C THR A 317 8.60 16.05 2.80
N ALA A 318 8.70 15.92 4.12
CA ALA A 318 9.23 14.73 4.81
C ALA A 318 8.45 13.44 4.51
N LEU A 319 7.19 13.54 4.05
CA LEU A 319 6.44 12.39 3.52
C LEU A 319 7.13 11.75 2.30
N LEU A 320 7.98 12.52 1.59
CA LEU A 320 8.72 12.10 0.40
C LEU A 320 10.19 11.77 0.68
N ASP A 321 10.58 11.62 1.96
CA ASP A 321 11.97 11.35 2.33
C ASP A 321 12.44 9.93 2.01
N ARG A 322 11.51 8.97 2.09
CA ARG A 322 11.86 7.55 1.99
C ARG A 322 11.95 7.12 0.52
N PRO A 323 13.04 6.44 0.13
CA PRO A 323 13.15 5.89 -1.21
C PRO A 323 11.97 4.96 -1.54
N GLY A 324 11.24 5.26 -2.60
CA GLY A 324 10.07 4.48 -3.02
C GLY A 324 8.81 4.69 -2.18
N CYS A 325 8.68 5.82 -1.46
CA CYS A 325 7.41 6.19 -0.84
C CYS A 325 6.27 6.28 -1.88
N SER A 326 5.03 6.17 -1.40
CA SER A 326 3.86 6.38 -2.25
C SER A 326 3.79 7.82 -2.76
N LEU A 327 3.27 7.98 -3.98
CA LEU A 327 3.07 9.28 -4.59
C LEU A 327 1.86 9.97 -3.97
N PRO A 328 1.92 11.28 -3.70
CA PRO A 328 0.79 12.02 -3.19
C PRO A 328 -0.29 12.17 -4.27
N PRO A 329 -1.58 11.96 -3.96
CA PRO A 329 -2.69 12.27 -4.88
C PRO A 329 -2.75 13.75 -5.27
N LEU A 330 -2.35 14.64 -4.35
CA LEU A 330 -2.41 16.09 -4.52
C LEU A 330 -1.06 16.73 -4.20
N ILE A 331 -0.58 17.62 -5.07
CA ILE A 331 0.69 18.35 -4.87
C ILE A 331 0.40 19.85 -4.85
N ARG A 332 0.59 20.49 -3.70
CA ARG A 332 0.36 21.93 -3.53
C ARG A 332 1.57 22.72 -3.99
N THR A 333 1.37 23.53 -5.01
CA THR A 333 2.40 24.39 -5.60
C THR A 333 2.43 25.77 -4.93
N SER A 334 1.27 26.29 -4.53
CA SER A 334 1.09 27.54 -3.77
C SER A 334 -0.22 27.51 -2.97
N GLU A 335 -0.56 28.62 -2.30
CA GLU A 335 -1.87 28.79 -1.64
C GLU A 335 -3.05 28.71 -2.62
N GLY A 336 -2.85 29.14 -3.88
CA GLY A 336 -3.88 29.16 -4.92
C GLY A 336 -3.73 28.05 -5.96
N GLY A 337 -2.92 27.02 -5.71
CA GLY A 337 -2.65 26.00 -6.73
C GLY A 337 -2.36 24.62 -6.18
N VAL A 338 -3.15 23.64 -6.65
CA VAL A 338 -2.89 22.21 -6.44
C VAL A 338 -2.84 21.49 -7.79
N ILE A 339 -1.84 20.63 -7.96
CA ILE A 339 -1.77 19.67 -9.07
C ILE A 339 -2.44 18.38 -8.61
N ARG A 340 -3.34 17.86 -9.43
CA ARG A 340 -3.95 16.53 -9.22
C ARG A 340 -3.08 15.49 -9.92
N CYS A 341 -2.33 14.74 -9.13
CA CYS A 341 -1.45 13.68 -9.59
C CYS A 341 -2.30 12.43 -9.83
N GLN A 342 -2.55 12.09 -11.11
CA GLN A 342 -3.35 10.91 -11.42
C GLN A 342 -2.65 9.64 -10.95
N THR A 343 -1.34 9.57 -11.19
CA THR A 343 -0.50 8.46 -10.76
C THR A 343 -0.58 8.26 -9.25
N GLY A 344 -0.54 9.34 -8.47
CA GLY A 344 -0.71 9.27 -7.01
C GLY A 344 -2.10 8.83 -6.55
N SER A 345 -3.14 9.19 -7.31
CA SER A 345 -4.52 8.76 -7.02
C SER A 345 -4.80 7.31 -7.43
N LEU A 346 -4.01 6.74 -8.34
CA LEU A 346 -4.20 5.41 -8.91
C LEU A 346 -3.18 4.37 -8.40
N ASN A 347 -2.04 4.80 -7.86
CA ASN A 347 -0.96 3.92 -7.41
C ASN A 347 -0.80 3.98 -5.88
N ARG A 348 -1.48 3.04 -5.20
CA ARG A 348 -1.45 2.87 -3.74
C ARG A 348 -1.83 4.14 -2.94
N PRO A 349 -2.91 4.86 -3.29
CA PRO A 349 -3.37 6.01 -2.53
C PRO A 349 -3.64 5.68 -1.05
N VAL A 350 -4.13 4.48 -0.70
CA VAL A 350 -4.39 4.11 0.70
C VAL A 350 -3.10 4.05 1.52
N LEU A 351 -2.02 3.54 0.93
CA LEU A 351 -0.71 3.54 1.59
C LEU A 351 -0.21 4.96 1.85
N PHE A 352 -0.38 5.87 0.88
CA PHE A 352 -0.07 7.28 1.08
C PHE A 352 -0.89 7.88 2.24
N LEU A 353 -2.20 7.59 2.30
CA LEU A 353 -3.04 8.04 3.42
C LEU A 353 -2.53 7.54 4.76
N LEU A 354 -2.18 6.26 4.90
CA LEU A 354 -1.69 5.71 6.17
C LEU A 354 -0.38 6.37 6.62
N ASP A 355 0.55 6.63 5.70
CA ASP A 355 1.78 7.34 6.03
C ASP A 355 1.52 8.82 6.36
N SER A 356 0.58 9.46 5.67
CA SER A 356 0.18 10.84 5.93
C SER A 356 -0.55 11.01 7.27
N LEU A 357 -1.46 10.09 7.63
CA LEU A 357 -2.10 10.06 8.94
C LEU A 357 -1.08 9.88 10.07
N ARG A 358 -0.08 9.00 9.88
CA ARG A 358 1.00 8.82 10.86
C ARG A 358 1.85 10.08 11.02
N PHE A 359 2.06 10.82 9.94
CA PHE A 359 2.82 12.07 9.95
C PHE A 359 2.05 13.21 10.65
N HIS A 360 0.80 13.44 10.28
CA HIS A 360 0.01 14.56 10.80
C HIS A 360 -0.55 14.30 12.20
N PHE A 361 -0.86 13.04 12.53
CA PHE A 361 -1.55 12.66 13.77
C PHE A 361 -0.88 11.46 14.47
N PRO A 362 0.42 11.54 14.82
CA PRO A 362 1.15 10.41 15.39
C PRO A 362 0.51 9.87 16.68
N THR A 363 0.02 10.75 17.56
CA THR A 363 -0.64 10.36 18.82
C THR A 363 -1.95 9.61 18.58
N ASP A 364 -2.78 10.06 17.64
CA ASP A 364 -4.02 9.36 17.30
C ASP A 364 -3.71 8.03 16.62
N TYR A 365 -2.68 8.00 15.77
CA TYR A 365 -2.21 6.78 15.11
C TYR A 365 -1.79 5.71 16.12
N ASP A 366 -0.93 6.06 17.07
CA ASP A 366 -0.47 5.14 18.12
C ASP A 366 -1.63 4.67 19.01
N ARG A 367 -2.55 5.57 19.38
CA ARG A 367 -3.75 5.21 20.15
C ARG A 367 -4.66 4.24 19.39
N ASN A 368 -4.92 4.50 18.11
CA ASN A 368 -5.80 3.69 17.29
C ASN A 368 -5.16 2.34 16.93
N GLN A 369 -3.82 2.25 16.87
CA GLN A 369 -3.10 0.99 16.70
C GLN A 369 -3.43 -0.02 17.82
N ALA A 370 -3.54 0.44 19.07
CA ALA A 370 -3.86 -0.41 20.21
C ALA A 370 -5.25 -1.08 20.11
N ARG A 371 -6.16 -0.57 19.28
CA ARG A 371 -7.52 -1.12 19.08
C ARG A 371 -7.60 -2.17 17.98
N ARG A 372 -6.55 -2.32 17.17
CA ARG A 372 -6.55 -3.22 16.01
C ARG A 372 -6.59 -4.69 16.42
N GLU A 373 -5.98 -5.04 17.54
CA GLU A 373 -5.99 -6.41 18.07
C GLU A 373 -7.41 -6.88 18.36
N GLN A 374 -8.21 -6.08 19.06
CA GLN A 374 -9.61 -6.38 19.36
C GLN A 374 -10.44 -6.58 18.07
N SER A 375 -10.20 -5.74 17.06
CA SER A 375 -10.88 -5.87 15.77
C SER A 375 -10.53 -7.18 15.06
N MET A 376 -9.26 -7.59 15.15
CA MET A 376 -8.78 -8.85 14.56
C MET A 376 -9.25 -10.08 15.34
N GLN A 377 -9.34 -10.01 16.68
CA GLN A 377 -9.96 -11.04 17.53
C GLN A 377 -11.42 -11.28 17.11
N ALA A 378 -12.22 -10.20 16.99
CA ALA A 378 -13.61 -10.29 16.56
C ALA A 378 -13.76 -10.85 15.14
N ALA A 379 -12.88 -10.44 14.21
CA ALA A 379 -12.90 -10.96 12.85
C ALA A 379 -12.55 -12.46 12.81
N MET A 380 -11.53 -12.90 13.54
CA MET A 380 -11.11 -14.30 13.57
C MET A 380 -12.21 -15.21 14.11
N ARG A 381 -12.90 -14.79 15.18
CA ARG A 381 -14.07 -15.50 15.72
C ARG A 381 -15.16 -15.68 14.67
N ARG A 382 -15.56 -14.58 13.99
CA ARG A 382 -16.59 -14.64 12.93
C ARG A 382 -16.22 -15.65 11.85
N VAL A 383 -14.97 -15.63 11.39
CA VAL A 383 -14.49 -16.55 10.34
C VAL A 383 -14.52 -18.00 10.84
N LEU A 384 -14.08 -18.28 12.07
CA LEU A 384 -14.14 -19.64 12.63
C LEU A 384 -15.57 -20.14 12.83
N ASP A 385 -16.49 -19.26 13.26
CA ASP A 385 -17.90 -19.59 13.46
C ASP A 385 -18.61 -20.00 12.14
N GLU A 386 -18.08 -19.59 10.98
CA GLU A 386 -18.58 -20.04 9.66
C GLU A 386 -18.38 -21.55 9.41
N LEU A 387 -17.57 -22.24 10.23
CA LEU A 387 -17.46 -23.70 10.20
C LEU A 387 -18.67 -24.44 10.79
N GLY A 388 -19.60 -23.70 11.43
CA GLY A 388 -20.83 -24.25 11.99
C GLY A 388 -20.64 -25.11 13.25
N GLN A 389 -19.49 -24.97 13.91
CA GLN A 389 -19.16 -25.66 15.16
C GLN A 389 -19.34 -24.72 16.36
N ASP A 390 -19.65 -25.27 17.53
CA ASP A 390 -19.81 -24.50 18.76
C ASP A 390 -18.46 -24.33 19.47
N PHE A 391 -17.67 -23.37 19.00
CA PHE A 391 -16.37 -23.05 19.58
C PHE A 391 -16.50 -22.09 20.77
N THR A 392 -15.74 -22.36 21.83
CA THR A 392 -15.55 -21.42 22.94
C THR A 392 -14.32 -20.56 22.72
N TYR A 393 -14.45 -19.26 22.97
CA TYR A 393 -13.35 -18.29 22.80
C TYR A 393 -12.92 -17.66 24.13
N LEU A 394 -11.61 -17.53 24.32
CA LEU A 394 -11.03 -16.72 25.40
C LEU A 394 -10.09 -15.67 24.80
N GLU A 395 -10.20 -14.44 25.26
CA GLU A 395 -9.39 -13.31 24.77
C GLU A 395 -8.38 -12.88 25.85
N ASN A 396 -7.17 -12.50 25.43
CA ASN A 396 -6.13 -11.90 26.27
C ASN A 396 -5.75 -12.75 27.50
N VAL A 397 -5.56 -14.07 27.31
CA VAL A 397 -5.26 -15.01 28.39
C VAL A 397 -3.83 -14.82 28.88
N LYS A 398 -3.68 -14.46 30.16
CA LYS A 398 -2.37 -14.19 30.79
C LYS A 398 -1.73 -15.47 31.32
N LEU A 399 -0.60 -15.87 30.74
CA LEU A 399 0.15 -17.05 31.16
C LEU A 399 1.17 -16.67 32.25
N ARG A 400 1.03 -17.29 33.43
CA ARG A 400 1.87 -17.00 34.60
C ARG A 400 2.60 -18.24 35.10
N LEU A 401 3.87 -18.08 35.49
CA LEU A 401 4.68 -19.05 36.22
C LEU A 401 5.12 -18.43 37.55
N GLY A 402 4.88 -19.11 38.67
CA GLY A 402 5.21 -18.58 40.00
C GLY A 402 4.60 -17.21 40.30
N GLY A 403 3.42 -16.90 39.74
CA GLY A 403 2.75 -15.59 39.86
C GLY A 403 3.27 -14.50 38.91
N ARG A 404 4.41 -14.70 38.23
CA ARG A 404 4.97 -13.77 37.24
C ARG A 404 4.33 -13.98 35.86
N LEU A 405 3.97 -12.88 35.18
CA LEU A 405 3.54 -12.92 33.78
C LEU A 405 4.73 -13.27 32.89
N ILE A 406 4.59 -14.32 32.09
CA ILE A 406 5.62 -14.77 31.15
C ILE A 406 5.25 -14.33 29.73
N THR A 407 3.99 -14.49 29.35
CA THR A 407 3.41 -14.02 28.09
C THR A 407 1.88 -13.99 28.20
N ASP A 408 1.23 -13.42 27.20
CA ASP A 408 -0.21 -13.50 26.94
C ASP A 408 -0.51 -14.28 25.65
N VAL A 409 -1.78 -14.66 25.50
CA VAL A 409 -2.35 -15.26 24.29
C VAL A 409 -3.55 -14.40 23.89
N ASP A 410 -3.49 -13.81 22.69
CA ASP A 410 -4.48 -12.83 22.25
C ASP A 410 -5.85 -13.49 22.08
N LEU A 411 -5.92 -14.68 21.48
CA LEU A 411 -7.15 -15.44 21.31
C LEU A 411 -6.91 -16.94 21.52
N VAL A 412 -7.86 -17.61 22.17
CA VAL A 412 -7.91 -19.06 22.28
C VAL A 412 -9.24 -19.53 21.69
N ALA A 413 -9.19 -20.46 20.75
CA ALA A 413 -10.38 -21.17 20.25
C ALA A 413 -10.38 -22.60 20.77
N ILE A 414 -11.52 -23.07 21.30
CA ILE A 414 -11.67 -24.36 21.97
C ILE A 414 -12.85 -25.10 21.35
N ASP A 415 -12.59 -26.30 20.85
CA ASP A 415 -13.63 -27.28 20.52
C ASP A 415 -13.87 -28.17 21.73
N GLY A 416 -14.98 -27.93 22.44
CA GLY A 416 -15.34 -28.67 23.64
C GLY A 416 -15.64 -30.14 23.40
N ALA A 417 -16.03 -30.53 22.18
CA ALA A 417 -16.37 -31.91 21.83
C ALA A 417 -15.13 -32.77 21.60
N SER A 418 -14.11 -32.22 20.93
CA SER A 418 -12.87 -32.95 20.61
C SER A 418 -11.73 -32.70 21.59
N GLY A 419 -11.79 -31.62 22.39
CA GLY A 419 -10.67 -31.15 23.21
C GLY A 419 -9.58 -30.44 22.40
N GLN A 420 -9.81 -30.17 21.11
CA GLN A 420 -8.86 -29.41 20.29
C GLN A 420 -8.86 -27.93 20.70
N MET A 421 -7.66 -27.34 20.73
CA MET A 421 -7.47 -25.94 21.07
C MET A 421 -6.45 -25.28 20.16
N ILE A 422 -6.70 -24.02 19.78
CA ILE A 422 -5.73 -23.19 19.10
C ILE A 422 -5.43 -21.97 19.97
N LEU A 423 -4.17 -21.82 20.38
CA LEU A 423 -3.64 -20.61 20.98
C LEU A 423 -3.14 -19.69 19.87
N VAL A 424 -3.70 -18.49 19.77
CA VAL A 424 -3.41 -17.55 18.70
C VAL A 424 -2.68 -16.34 19.24
N GLN A 425 -1.55 -16.02 18.61
CA GLN A 425 -0.93 -14.70 18.68
C GLN A 425 -1.25 -13.92 17.39
N LEU A 426 -1.89 -12.78 17.55
CA LEU A 426 -2.16 -11.82 16.48
C LEU A 426 -1.01 -10.83 16.37
N LYS A 427 -0.65 -10.46 15.13
CA LYS A 427 0.40 -9.48 14.85
C LYS A 427 -0.04 -8.49 13.80
N HIS A 428 -0.26 -7.25 14.18
CA HIS A 428 -0.61 -6.21 13.22
C HIS A 428 0.64 -5.49 12.69
N GLN A 429 1.12 -5.87 11.51
CA GLN A 429 2.10 -5.06 10.78
C GLN A 429 1.37 -4.01 9.95
N ASP A 430 1.94 -2.80 9.82
CA ASP A 430 1.48 -1.88 8.79
C ASP A 430 2.08 -2.31 7.43
N PRO A 431 1.38 -2.05 6.31
CA PRO A 431 1.97 -2.07 4.98
C PRO A 431 3.23 -1.17 4.90
N PHE A 432 4.24 -1.59 4.15
CA PHE A 432 5.48 -0.83 3.94
C PHE A 432 5.76 -0.47 2.47
N GLY A 433 4.91 -0.93 1.54
CA GLY A 433 5.07 -0.66 0.10
C GLY A 433 6.45 -1.06 -0.42
N MET A 434 7.16 -0.11 -1.01
CA MET A 434 8.50 -0.34 -1.58
C MET A 434 9.67 0.00 -0.64
N ASP A 435 9.39 0.36 0.63
CA ASP A 435 10.43 0.73 1.61
C ASP A 435 11.12 -0.50 2.19
N ILE A 436 12.32 -0.78 1.66
CA ILE A 436 13.15 -1.93 2.05
C ILE A 436 13.58 -1.82 3.52
N ALA A 437 14.00 -0.64 3.98
CA ALA A 437 14.48 -0.48 5.35
C ALA A 437 13.36 -0.75 6.36
N THR A 438 12.15 -0.24 6.08
CA THR A 438 10.96 -0.51 6.91
C THR A 438 10.57 -1.99 6.87
N ARG A 439 10.60 -2.64 5.70
CA ARG A 439 10.36 -4.08 5.55
C ARG A 439 11.25 -4.90 6.46
N GLU A 440 12.57 -4.67 6.41
CA GLU A 440 13.56 -5.45 7.16
C GLU A 440 13.42 -5.27 8.66
N SER A 441 13.25 -4.01 9.11
CA SER A 441 13.04 -3.69 10.52
C SER A 441 11.79 -4.37 11.09
N ARG A 442 10.66 -4.30 10.35
CA ARG A 442 9.39 -4.92 10.77
C ARG A 442 9.46 -6.44 10.76
N SER A 443 10.06 -7.03 9.71
CA SER A 443 10.24 -8.48 9.57
C SER A 443 11.08 -9.06 10.70
N ARG A 444 12.20 -8.41 11.03
CA ARG A 444 13.07 -8.81 12.15
C ARG A 444 12.34 -8.75 13.47
N ARG A 445 11.61 -7.65 13.74
CA ARG A 445 10.84 -7.47 14.97
C ARG A 445 9.74 -8.53 15.10
N LEU A 446 9.02 -8.82 14.02
CA LEU A 446 8.00 -9.86 14.00
C LEU A 446 8.61 -11.22 14.37
N LYS A 447 9.68 -11.63 13.70
CA LYS A 447 10.34 -12.92 13.97
C LYS A 447 10.81 -13.03 15.42
N GLN A 448 11.43 -11.97 15.95
CA GLN A 448 11.89 -11.93 17.35
C GLN A 448 10.74 -12.07 18.35
N GLN A 449 9.65 -11.30 18.16
CA GLN A 449 8.48 -11.34 19.04
C GLN A 449 7.77 -12.69 18.99
N SER A 450 7.62 -13.26 17.79
CA SER A 450 7.01 -14.57 17.59
C SER A 450 7.83 -15.70 18.21
N GLN A 451 9.16 -15.70 18.04
CA GLN A 451 10.03 -16.68 18.68
C GLN A 451 9.95 -16.60 20.22
N ALA A 452 9.96 -15.38 20.77
CA ALA A 452 9.86 -15.17 22.21
C ALA A 452 8.53 -15.72 22.75
N TRP A 453 7.42 -15.45 22.04
CA TRP A 453 6.09 -15.97 22.40
C TRP A 453 6.03 -17.51 22.34
N LEU A 454 6.55 -18.13 21.27
CA LEU A 454 6.58 -19.60 21.16
C LEU A 454 7.42 -20.24 22.27
N THR A 455 8.56 -19.64 22.60
CA THR A 455 9.43 -20.12 23.67
C THR A 455 8.73 -20.02 25.03
N ALA A 456 8.10 -18.87 25.30
CA ALA A 456 7.35 -18.62 26.53
C ALA A 456 6.15 -19.57 26.70
N THR A 457 5.39 -19.79 25.63
CA THR A 457 4.24 -20.71 25.65
C THR A 457 4.68 -22.16 25.83
N SER A 458 5.73 -22.62 25.11
CA SER A 458 6.30 -23.96 25.32
C SER A 458 6.76 -24.18 26.75
N GLN A 459 7.51 -23.22 27.32
CA GLN A 459 7.98 -23.33 28.70
C GLN A 459 6.80 -23.38 29.68
N TRP A 460 5.81 -22.51 29.50
CA TRP A 460 4.65 -22.47 30.37
C TRP A 460 3.85 -23.79 30.33
N MET A 461 3.58 -24.35 29.14
CA MET A 461 2.87 -25.62 28.98
C MET A 461 3.61 -26.79 29.65
N ALA A 462 4.95 -26.81 29.54
CA ALA A 462 5.77 -27.86 30.15
C ALA A 462 5.76 -27.81 31.70
N GLU A 463 5.65 -26.62 32.29
CA GLU A 463 5.72 -26.45 33.75
C GLU A 463 4.37 -26.62 34.46
N VAL A 464 3.25 -26.22 33.85
CA VAL A 464 1.94 -26.19 34.54
C VAL A 464 1.19 -27.53 34.50
N GLY A 465 1.50 -28.40 33.54
CA GLY A 465 0.84 -29.69 33.31
C GLY A 465 -0.67 -29.58 33.03
N ASP A 466 -1.35 -30.72 32.88
CA ASP A 466 -2.77 -30.78 32.49
C ASP A 466 -3.70 -29.98 33.43
N ARG A 467 -3.48 -30.10 34.75
CA ARG A 467 -4.27 -29.36 35.74
C ARG A 467 -4.16 -27.85 35.58
N GLY A 468 -2.95 -27.36 35.27
CA GLY A 468 -2.71 -25.94 35.02
C GLY A 468 -3.32 -25.47 33.71
N LEU A 469 -3.23 -26.28 32.65
CA LEU A 469 -3.87 -26.03 31.36
C LEU A 469 -5.39 -25.89 31.50
N ARG A 470 -6.04 -26.89 32.10
CA ARG A 470 -7.50 -26.88 32.34
C ARG A 470 -7.93 -25.66 33.15
N SER A 471 -7.14 -25.28 34.17
CA SER A 471 -7.43 -24.08 34.96
C SER A 471 -7.27 -22.78 34.17
N ALA A 472 -6.20 -22.64 33.39
CA ALA A 472 -5.91 -21.41 32.66
C ALA A 472 -6.92 -21.13 31.54
N PHE A 473 -7.35 -22.19 30.86
CA PHE A 473 -8.29 -22.13 29.74
C PHE A 473 -9.74 -22.47 30.13
N ARG A 474 -10.02 -22.52 31.43
CA ARG A 474 -11.39 -22.73 31.98
C ARG A 474 -12.07 -23.98 31.39
N LEU A 475 -11.32 -25.05 31.16
CA LEU A 475 -11.83 -26.28 30.57
C LEU A 475 -12.69 -27.02 31.60
N GLU A 476 -13.89 -27.43 31.19
CA GLU A 476 -14.73 -28.30 32.00
C GLU A 476 -14.09 -29.69 32.14
N LYS A 477 -14.48 -30.43 33.19
CA LYS A 477 -14.00 -31.80 33.41
C LYS A 477 -14.46 -32.78 32.33
N THR A 478 -15.52 -32.43 31.62
CA THR A 478 -16.14 -33.18 30.52
C THR A 478 -15.35 -33.08 29.22
N VAL A 479 -14.55 -32.01 29.06
CA VAL A 479 -13.71 -31.82 27.88
C VAL A 479 -12.60 -32.89 27.86
N PRO A 480 -12.38 -33.59 26.73
CA PRO A 480 -11.25 -34.52 26.56
C PRO A 480 -9.89 -33.90 26.88
N ASP A 481 -8.84 -34.72 26.94
CA ASP A 481 -7.50 -34.19 27.16
C ASP A 481 -7.10 -33.25 26.03
N PRO A 482 -6.65 -32.02 26.35
CA PRO A 482 -6.54 -30.97 25.34
C PRO A 482 -5.41 -31.25 24.36
N THR A 483 -5.74 -31.20 23.06
CA THR A 483 -4.73 -31.15 21.99
C THR A 483 -4.51 -29.70 21.60
N ILE A 484 -3.33 -29.18 21.89
CA ILE A 484 -3.02 -27.75 21.76
C ILE A 484 -2.19 -27.49 20.51
N TYR A 485 -2.70 -26.61 19.66
CA TYR A 485 -2.00 -26.02 18.54
C TYR A 485 -1.69 -24.55 18.83
N ARG A 486 -0.62 -24.03 18.26
CA ARG A 486 -0.19 -22.64 18.39
C ARG A 486 -0.15 -21.99 17.02
N MET A 487 -0.79 -20.84 16.89
CA MET A 487 -0.96 -20.14 15.64
C MET A 487 -0.50 -18.70 15.74
N ILE A 488 0.23 -18.21 14.74
CA ILE A 488 0.60 -16.80 14.62
C ILE A 488 -0.06 -16.24 13.38
N VAL A 489 -1.05 -15.36 13.56
CA VAL A 489 -1.75 -14.72 12.45
C VAL A 489 -1.32 -13.26 12.35
N ALA A 490 -0.61 -12.91 11.29
CA ALA A 490 -0.28 -11.53 11.00
C ALA A 490 -1.41 -10.86 10.19
N ARG A 491 -1.67 -9.56 10.37
CA ARG A 491 -2.57 -8.84 9.46
C ARG A 491 -1.97 -8.81 8.05
N HIS A 492 -0.72 -8.34 7.97
CA HIS A 492 0.10 -8.31 6.76
C HIS A 492 1.45 -8.97 7.06
N PHE A 493 2.02 -9.64 6.07
CA PHE A 493 3.37 -10.22 6.04
C PHE A 493 3.71 -11.17 7.21
N SER A 494 3.65 -12.45 6.93
CA SER A 494 3.91 -13.55 7.86
C SER A 494 5.07 -14.44 7.41
N TYR A 495 5.45 -14.39 6.14
CA TYR A 495 6.54 -15.22 5.60
C TYR A 495 7.92 -15.01 6.26
N PRO A 496 8.25 -13.83 6.83
CA PRO A 496 9.44 -13.69 7.68
C PRO A 496 9.51 -14.66 8.87
N LEU A 497 8.38 -15.27 9.27
CA LEU A 497 8.31 -16.28 10.32
C LEU A 497 8.81 -17.67 9.88
N ARG A 498 9.13 -17.86 8.60
CA ARG A 498 9.78 -19.08 8.14
C ARG A 498 11.07 -19.37 8.92
N GLY A 499 11.29 -20.65 9.19
CA GLY A 499 12.44 -21.11 9.97
C GLY A 499 12.42 -20.70 11.44
N LEU A 500 11.27 -20.27 11.98
CA LEU A 500 10.99 -20.58 13.39
C LEU A 500 11.05 -22.11 13.56
N PRO A 501 11.48 -22.63 14.72
CA PRO A 501 11.62 -24.08 14.93
C PRO A 501 10.37 -24.81 14.46
N ASP A 502 10.56 -25.77 13.57
CA ASP A 502 9.49 -26.59 13.00
C ASP A 502 8.95 -27.49 14.11
N GLN A 503 7.96 -26.98 14.82
CA GLN A 503 7.22 -27.73 15.82
C GLN A 503 5.92 -28.15 15.15
N GLN A 504 5.61 -29.45 15.21
CA GLN A 504 4.42 -30.02 14.57
C GLN A 504 3.11 -29.33 15.01
N ASP A 505 3.11 -28.66 16.16
CA ASP A 505 1.98 -27.93 16.74
C ASP A 505 2.03 -26.41 16.50
N VAL A 506 2.90 -25.91 15.60
CA VAL A 506 2.99 -24.48 15.26
C VAL A 506 2.62 -24.20 13.80
N ALA A 507 1.76 -23.21 13.60
CA ALA A 507 1.45 -22.64 12.29
C ALA A 507 1.54 -21.11 12.32
N PHE A 508 1.87 -20.51 11.19
CA PHE A 508 1.75 -19.09 10.94
C PHE A 508 1.10 -18.82 9.59
N GLY A 509 0.59 -17.60 9.43
CA GLY A 509 0.11 -17.09 8.16
C GLY A 509 -0.34 -15.64 8.31
N ASN A 510 -0.62 -14.97 7.18
CA ASN A 510 -1.30 -13.70 7.22
C ASN A 510 -2.83 -13.90 7.24
N TRP A 511 -3.58 -12.80 7.32
CA TRP A 511 -5.03 -12.83 7.35
C TRP A 511 -5.64 -13.55 6.15
N LEU A 512 -5.12 -13.32 4.93
CA LEU A 512 -5.62 -13.97 3.72
C LEU A 512 -5.35 -15.47 3.71
N GLN A 513 -4.18 -15.92 4.18
CA GLN A 513 -3.86 -17.34 4.33
C GLN A 513 -4.77 -18.00 5.36
N PHE A 514 -5.00 -17.35 6.50
CA PHE A 514 -5.92 -17.85 7.53
C PHE A 514 -7.36 -17.96 7.00
N TYR A 515 -7.89 -16.90 6.37
CA TYR A 515 -9.22 -16.91 5.79
C TYR A 515 -9.36 -18.00 4.72
N ASN A 516 -8.40 -18.10 3.81
CA ASN A 516 -8.38 -19.13 2.78
C ASN A 516 -8.32 -20.55 3.38
N ALA A 517 -7.59 -20.77 4.48
CA ALA A 517 -7.54 -22.06 5.14
C ALA A 517 -8.91 -22.46 5.71
N VAL A 518 -9.63 -21.53 6.33
CA VAL A 518 -10.99 -21.78 6.85
C VAL A 518 -11.97 -22.05 5.71
N GLU A 519 -11.94 -21.25 4.65
CA GLU A 519 -12.77 -21.43 3.45
C GLU A 519 -12.55 -22.80 2.79
N LEU A 520 -11.29 -23.24 2.65
CA LEU A 520 -10.97 -24.55 2.09
C LEU A 520 -11.50 -25.70 2.96
N VAL A 521 -11.42 -25.57 4.29
CA VAL A 521 -12.01 -26.57 5.21
C VAL A 521 -13.53 -26.60 5.06
N ARG A 522 -14.17 -25.44 4.96
CA ARG A 522 -15.63 -25.31 4.77
C ARG A 522 -16.09 -25.95 3.46
N ILE A 523 -15.43 -25.64 2.35
CA ILE A 523 -15.80 -26.12 1.01
C ILE A 523 -15.59 -27.63 0.87
N ARG A 524 -14.52 -28.18 1.45
CA ARG A 524 -14.24 -29.62 1.40
C ARG A 524 -15.25 -30.45 2.19
N ASN A 525 -15.84 -29.88 3.26
CA ASN A 525 -16.86 -30.51 4.09
C ASN A 525 -16.49 -31.92 4.64
N GLU A 526 -15.20 -32.21 4.76
CA GLU A 526 -14.66 -33.47 5.28
C GLU A 526 -14.23 -33.32 6.74
N GLY A 527 -15.21 -33.16 7.63
CA GLY A 527 -14.98 -33.06 9.08
C GLY A 527 -14.37 -31.72 9.51
N THR A 528 -15.21 -30.69 9.64
CA THR A 528 -14.81 -29.35 10.09
C THR A 528 -14.29 -29.41 11.53
N SER A 529 -13.00 -29.08 11.73
CA SER A 529 -12.37 -29.05 13.05
C SER A 529 -11.22 -28.05 13.10
N LEU A 530 -10.84 -27.65 14.31
CA LEU A 530 -9.72 -26.74 14.55
C LEU A 530 -8.39 -27.33 14.04
N ALA A 531 -8.17 -28.63 14.22
CA ALA A 531 -7.00 -29.32 13.68
C ALA A 531 -6.92 -29.20 12.15
N ARG A 532 -8.04 -29.33 11.42
CA ARG A 532 -8.04 -29.19 9.96
C ARG A 532 -7.71 -27.77 9.49
N VAL A 533 -8.19 -26.75 10.21
CA VAL A 533 -7.82 -25.35 9.94
C VAL A 533 -6.32 -25.16 10.14
N PHE A 534 -5.78 -25.69 11.25
CA PHE A 534 -4.36 -25.66 11.54
C PHE A 534 -3.53 -26.36 10.46
N ASP A 535 -3.87 -27.60 10.10
CA ASP A 535 -3.17 -28.38 9.07
C ASP A 535 -3.19 -27.69 7.71
N THR A 536 -4.35 -27.13 7.34
CA THR A 536 -4.53 -26.43 6.06
C THR A 536 -3.71 -25.15 6.02
N LEU A 537 -3.67 -24.39 7.13
CA LEU A 537 -2.81 -23.21 7.24
C LEU A 537 -1.34 -23.60 7.19
N GLN A 538 -0.92 -24.65 7.91
CA GLN A 538 0.45 -25.14 7.93
C GLN A 538 0.92 -25.56 6.53
N ALA A 539 0.09 -26.29 5.80
CA ALA A 539 0.38 -26.67 4.42
C ALA A 539 0.48 -25.47 3.44
N SER A 540 -0.11 -24.32 3.79
CA SER A 540 -0.12 -23.11 2.95
C SER A 540 1.08 -22.17 3.16
N GLN A 541 1.94 -22.43 4.15
CA GLN A 541 3.06 -21.55 4.49
C GLN A 541 4.15 -21.53 3.41
N GLU A 542 4.54 -22.72 2.93
CA GLU A 542 5.60 -22.93 1.94
C GLU A 542 5.26 -24.11 0.99
N PRO A 543 4.11 -24.11 0.28
CA PRO A 543 3.66 -25.27 -0.49
C PRO A 543 4.63 -25.71 -1.61
N GLY A 544 5.48 -24.80 -2.11
CA GLY A 544 6.53 -25.07 -3.09
C GLY A 544 7.96 -24.91 -2.55
N GLY A 545 8.14 -24.83 -1.22
CA GLY A 545 9.43 -24.50 -0.61
C GLY A 545 9.83 -23.03 -0.77
N ARG A 546 11.11 -22.69 -0.59
CA ARG A 546 11.57 -21.31 -0.73
C ARG A 546 11.57 -20.87 -2.18
N GLN A 547 10.97 -19.71 -2.43
CA GLN A 547 10.93 -19.11 -3.75
C GLN A 547 12.05 -18.09 -3.90
N GLU A 548 12.63 -18.03 -5.08
CA GLU A 548 13.74 -17.15 -5.42
C GLU A 548 13.25 -16.09 -6.43
N HIS A 549 13.74 -14.87 -6.29
CA HIS A 549 13.64 -13.88 -7.35
C HIS A 549 14.40 -14.37 -8.58
N HIS A 550 13.99 -13.91 -9.77
CA HIS A 550 14.78 -14.13 -10.97
C HIS A 550 16.19 -13.57 -10.79
N ASN A 551 17.17 -14.19 -11.45
CA ASN A 551 18.54 -13.72 -11.40
C ASN A 551 18.62 -12.29 -11.92
N GLU A 552 19.20 -11.41 -11.10
CA GLU A 552 19.43 -10.02 -11.44
C GLU A 552 20.50 -9.96 -12.55
N PRO A 553 20.16 -9.48 -13.76
CA PRO A 553 21.14 -9.32 -14.81
C PRO A 553 22.19 -8.27 -14.37
N PRO A 554 23.48 -8.43 -14.74
CA PRO A 554 24.48 -7.41 -14.49
C PRO A 554 24.03 -6.06 -15.06
N SER A 555 23.91 -5.06 -14.19
CA SER A 555 23.48 -3.72 -14.57
C SER A 555 24.56 -2.69 -14.22
N GLU A 556 24.67 -1.65 -15.03
CA GLU A 556 25.60 -0.54 -14.85
C GLU A 556 24.82 0.77 -14.87
N TRP A 557 25.07 1.59 -13.84
CA TRP A 557 24.38 2.85 -13.61
C TRP A 557 25.41 3.97 -13.57
N VAL A 558 25.22 4.99 -14.41
CA VAL A 558 26.14 6.12 -14.53
C VAL A 558 25.37 7.42 -14.36
N ILE A 559 25.79 8.23 -13.39
CA ILE A 559 25.22 9.52 -13.06
C ILE A 559 26.36 10.53 -12.96
N ASP A 560 26.49 11.36 -13.99
CA ASP A 560 27.66 12.21 -14.23
C ASP A 560 28.98 11.43 -14.10
N ASP A 561 29.68 11.61 -12.98
CA ASP A 561 30.97 11.05 -12.65
C ASP A 561 30.89 9.91 -11.62
N LEU A 562 29.69 9.58 -11.12
CA LEU A 562 29.44 8.41 -10.27
C LEU A 562 29.01 7.22 -11.13
N LYS A 563 29.68 6.10 -10.94
CA LYS A 563 29.33 4.82 -11.54
C LYS A 563 29.09 3.78 -10.46
N PHE A 564 28.03 2.99 -10.59
CA PHE A 564 27.87 1.77 -9.80
C PHE A 564 27.34 0.61 -10.63
N THR A 565 27.83 -0.59 -10.34
CA THR A 565 27.41 -1.81 -11.02
C THR A 565 26.78 -2.77 -10.05
N ILE A 566 25.69 -3.44 -10.45
CA ILE A 566 25.03 -4.48 -9.65
C ILE A 566 25.27 -5.80 -10.35
N ARG A 567 25.69 -6.82 -9.59
CA ARG A 567 25.90 -8.18 -10.11
C ARG A 567 25.42 -9.19 -9.08
N GLN A 568 24.79 -10.26 -9.53
CA GLN A 568 24.51 -11.42 -8.69
C GLN A 568 25.69 -12.38 -8.72
N ALA A 569 26.10 -12.88 -7.55
CA ALA A 569 27.12 -13.93 -7.49
C ALA A 569 26.64 -15.18 -8.25
N SER A 570 27.56 -15.92 -8.85
CA SER A 570 27.25 -17.16 -9.56
C SER A 570 27.10 -18.35 -8.63
#